data_AF-A0A919W7C8-F1
#
_entry.id   AF-A0A919W7C8-F1
#
_cell.length_a   1.000
_cell.length_b   1.000
_cell.length_c   1.000
_cell.angle_alpha   90.00
_cell.angle_beta   90.00
_cell.angle_gamma   90.00
#
_symmetry.space_group_name_H-M   'P 1'
#
loop_
_entity.id
_entity.type
_entity.pdbx_description
1 polymer ?
#
loop_
_entity_poly.entity_id
_entity_poly.type
_entity_poly.pdbx_seq_one_letter_code
_entity_poly.pdbx_strand_id
1 'polypeptide(L)'
;MTDASEPAAPGRPVRLWLVTPAVSAVAMLLGVAIGGGGLYLAGWRQPEVRTFTVSVQLKREVTADQKAAIQARLERLGDVTFESSEEAYAHFKQLTENARMSDMLESVDPDAMPASFSARSTGTSFHCSATDGLRDMPGVESAAVYMAATRKHAGQKLAC
;
A
#
# COMPACT_ATOMS: atom_id res chain seq x y z
N MET A 1 80.77 -48.20 26.81
CA MET A 1 80.07 -49.50 26.87
C MET A 1 78.76 -49.33 26.12
N THR A 2 78.57 -50.19 25.11
CA THR A 2 77.33 -50.51 24.37
C THR A 2 76.62 -49.37 23.63
N ASP A 3 76.67 -49.25 22.30
CA ASP A 3 76.20 -50.13 21.21
C ASP A 3 74.82 -49.69 20.68
N ALA A 4 74.62 -49.94 19.39
CA ALA A 4 73.35 -50.14 18.68
C ALA A 4 72.70 -48.96 17.96
N SER A 5 73.07 -48.88 16.67
CA SER A 5 72.16 -49.14 15.53
C SER A 5 71.02 -48.17 15.24
N GLU A 6 71.19 -47.47 14.12
CA GLU A 6 70.12 -46.97 13.26
C GLU A 6 69.42 -48.13 12.53
N PRO A 7 68.09 -48.07 12.34
CA PRO A 7 67.61 -48.33 10.98
C PRO A 7 66.44 -47.43 10.54
N ALA A 8 66.33 -47.36 9.22
CA ALA A 8 65.48 -46.51 8.41
C ALA A 8 63.95 -46.74 8.51
N ALA A 9 63.24 -45.75 7.95
CA ALA A 9 61.80 -45.48 7.89
C ALA A 9 60.85 -46.63 7.47
N PRO A 10 59.52 -46.42 7.66
CA PRO A 10 58.71 -46.23 6.46
C PRO A 10 57.69 -45.09 6.58
N GLY A 11 57.61 -44.29 5.51
CA GLY A 11 56.49 -43.36 5.31
C GLY A 11 55.19 -44.13 5.06
N ARG A 12 54.08 -43.59 5.54
CA ARG A 12 52.71 -43.97 5.15
C ARG A 12 51.67 -42.98 5.70
N PRO A 13 50.45 -42.96 5.13
CA PRO A 13 50.02 -41.96 4.16
C PRO A 13 49.02 -40.96 4.74
N VAL A 14 49.01 -39.75 4.19
CA VAL A 14 47.90 -38.80 4.34
C VAL A 14 46.64 -39.43 3.76
N ARG A 15 45.76 -39.94 4.62
CA ARG A 15 44.48 -40.50 4.19
C ARG A 15 43.37 -40.10 5.16
N LEU A 16 42.46 -39.29 4.60
CA LEU A 16 41.03 -39.33 4.85
C LEU A 16 40.55 -38.76 6.20
N TRP A 17 40.06 -37.52 6.19
CA TRP A 17 38.79 -37.17 6.84
C TRP A 17 38.21 -35.87 6.27
N LEU A 18 38.01 -35.86 4.94
CA LEU A 18 37.14 -34.90 4.25
C LEU A 18 35.78 -35.58 4.05
N VAL A 19 35.00 -35.71 5.12
CA VAL A 19 33.61 -36.18 5.04
C VAL A 19 32.71 -35.41 6.01
N THR A 20 32.74 -34.07 5.97
CA THR A 20 31.80 -33.23 6.75
C THR A 20 31.51 -31.87 6.10
N PRO A 21 31.00 -31.80 4.85
CA PRO A 21 30.20 -30.62 4.50
C PRO A 21 28.84 -30.94 3.84
N ALA A 22 28.41 -32.21 3.79
CA ALA A 22 27.14 -32.57 3.14
C ALA A 22 25.91 -32.44 4.06
N VAL A 23 26.08 -32.44 5.39
CA VAL A 23 24.94 -32.46 6.35
C VAL A 23 24.39 -31.05 6.63
N SER A 24 25.20 -30.01 6.49
CA SER A 24 24.79 -28.63 6.82
C SER A 24 23.82 -28.02 5.80
N ALA A 25 23.90 -28.42 4.52
CA ALA A 25 23.05 -27.88 3.47
C ALA A 25 21.59 -28.35 3.57
N VAL A 26 21.35 -29.56 4.07
CA VAL A 26 19.99 -30.12 4.23
C VAL A 26 19.27 -29.52 5.44
N ALA A 27 19.99 -29.23 6.53
CA ALA A 27 19.42 -28.61 7.73
C ALA A 27 18.93 -27.17 7.47
N MET A 28 19.64 -26.39 6.64
CA MET A 28 19.19 -25.04 6.26
C MET A 28 17.96 -25.05 5.34
N LEU A 29 17.79 -26.06 4.48
CA LEU A 29 16.61 -26.19 3.61
C LEU A 29 15.35 -26.65 4.37
N LEU A 30 15.49 -27.47 5.41
CA LEU A 30 14.37 -27.88 6.27
C LEU A 30 13.86 -26.76 7.19
N GLY A 31 14.72 -25.83 7.60
CA GLY A 31 14.32 -24.70 8.45
C GLY A 31 13.37 -23.70 7.77
N VAL A 32 13.58 -23.42 6.47
CA VAL A 32 12.75 -22.48 5.70
C VAL A 32 11.37 -23.05 5.37
N ALA A 33 11.28 -24.36 5.13
CA ALA A 33 10.01 -25.04 4.83
C ALA A 33 9.06 -25.08 6.04
N ILE A 34 9.59 -25.30 7.26
CA ILE A 34 8.78 -25.39 8.47
C ILE A 34 8.31 -24.00 8.94
N GLY A 35 9.15 -22.96 8.83
CA GLY A 35 8.78 -21.60 9.22
C GLY A 35 7.66 -21.00 8.36
N GLY A 36 7.76 -21.11 7.03
CA GLY A 36 6.74 -20.55 6.12
C GLY A 36 5.48 -21.41 6.01
N GLY A 37 5.63 -22.74 5.91
CA GLY A 37 4.51 -23.66 5.76
C GLY A 37 3.67 -23.82 7.02
N GLY A 38 4.31 -23.83 8.20
CA GLY A 38 3.62 -23.90 9.49
C GLY A 38 2.72 -22.68 9.75
N LEU A 39 3.20 -21.47 9.44
CA LEU A 39 2.41 -20.24 9.57
C LEU A 39 1.20 -20.22 8.63
N TYR A 40 1.37 -20.68 7.39
CA TYR A 40 0.25 -20.77 6.44
C TYR A 40 -0.81 -21.78 6.88
N LEU A 41 -0.38 -22.96 7.36
CA LEU A 41 -1.29 -23.99 7.90
C LEU A 41 -1.95 -23.54 9.21
N ALA A 42 -1.27 -22.74 10.03
CA ALA A 42 -1.82 -22.10 11.22
C ALA A 42 -2.78 -20.93 10.90
N GLY A 43 -3.05 -20.66 9.62
CA GLY A 43 -4.01 -19.65 9.18
C GLY A 43 -3.45 -18.23 9.13
N TRP A 44 -2.15 -18.04 9.30
CA TRP A 44 -1.52 -16.74 9.21
C TRP A 44 -1.55 -16.25 7.76
N ARG A 45 -2.35 -15.21 7.48
CA ARG A 45 -2.40 -14.55 6.18
C ARG A 45 -1.70 -13.19 6.27
N GLN A 46 -0.93 -12.84 5.24
CA GLN A 46 -0.39 -11.49 5.10
C GLN A 46 -1.57 -10.50 5.04
N PRO A 47 -1.59 -9.42 5.85
CA PRO A 47 -2.63 -8.42 5.77
C PRO A 47 -2.61 -7.77 4.38
N GLU A 48 -3.78 -7.70 3.75
CA GLU A 48 -3.90 -7.13 2.41
C GLU A 48 -3.63 -5.62 2.46
N VAL A 49 -2.64 -5.16 1.68
CA VAL A 49 -2.42 -3.72 1.49
C VAL A 49 -3.53 -3.19 0.57
N ARG A 50 -4.16 -2.11 1.01
CA ARG A 50 -5.26 -1.44 0.32
C ARG A 50 -4.92 0.01 0.06
N THR A 51 -5.58 0.57 -0.94
CA THR A 51 -5.50 2.00 -1.26
C THR A 51 -6.70 2.70 -0.65
N PHE A 52 -6.44 3.81 0.04
CA PHE A 52 -7.45 4.70 0.59
C PHE A 52 -7.37 6.05 -0.11
N THR A 53 -8.51 6.68 -0.33
CA THR A 53 -8.62 7.99 -0.95
C THR A 53 -9.49 8.87 -0.08
N VAL A 54 -8.91 9.94 0.45
CA VAL A 54 -9.65 11.00 1.13
C VAL A 54 -10.03 12.01 0.06
N SER A 55 -11.32 12.16 -0.21
CA SER A 55 -11.85 13.14 -1.16
C SER A 55 -12.48 14.28 -0.38
N VAL A 56 -12.12 15.51 -0.76
CA VAL A 56 -12.62 16.74 -0.17
C VAL A 56 -13.19 17.60 -1.29
N GLN A 57 -14.49 17.85 -1.25
CA GLN A 57 -15.15 18.79 -2.15
C GLN A 57 -15.10 20.19 -1.54
N LEU A 58 -14.80 21.18 -2.36
CA LEU A 58 -14.67 22.55 -1.95
C LEU A 58 -15.98 23.32 -2.14
N LYS A 59 -16.21 24.31 -1.28
CA LYS A 59 -17.25 25.30 -1.48
C LYS A 59 -16.95 26.11 -2.74
N ARG A 60 -18.00 26.58 -3.43
CA ARG A 60 -17.87 27.42 -4.64
C ARG A 60 -17.03 28.68 -4.41
N GLU A 61 -17.13 29.27 -3.23
CA GLU A 61 -16.48 30.54 -2.85
C GLU A 61 -15.21 30.37 -2.01
N VAL A 62 -14.54 29.20 -2.12
CA VAL A 62 -13.29 28.93 -1.41
C VAL A 62 -12.19 29.92 -1.80
N THR A 63 -11.49 30.47 -0.81
CA THR A 63 -10.38 31.40 -1.06
C THR A 63 -9.08 30.64 -1.35
N ALA A 64 -8.09 31.32 -1.95
CA ALA A 64 -6.77 30.74 -2.20
C ALA A 64 -6.09 30.27 -0.90
N ASP A 65 -6.21 31.04 0.18
CA ASP A 65 -5.63 30.70 1.49
C ASP A 65 -6.30 29.46 2.10
N GLN A 66 -7.63 29.35 1.99
CA GLN A 66 -8.38 28.18 2.42
C GLN A 66 -7.98 26.95 1.61
N LYS A 67 -7.88 27.09 0.28
CA LYS A 67 -7.44 26.04 -0.62
C LYS A 67 -6.05 25.53 -0.25
N ALA A 68 -5.11 26.43 0.01
CA ALA A 68 -3.75 26.08 0.45
C ALA A 68 -3.73 25.37 1.81
N ALA A 69 -4.55 25.83 2.77
CA ALA A 69 -4.66 25.18 4.08
C ALA A 69 -5.23 23.75 3.99
N ILE A 70 -6.25 23.55 3.15
CA ILE A 70 -6.84 22.22 2.88
C ILE A 70 -5.81 21.31 2.22
N GLN A 71 -5.11 21.80 1.19
CA GLN A 71 -4.05 21.05 0.52
C GLN A 71 -2.96 20.62 1.49
N ALA A 72 -2.42 21.55 2.28
CA ALA A 72 -1.38 21.26 3.28
C ALA A 72 -1.87 20.26 4.36
N ARG A 73 -3.17 20.27 4.71
CA ARG A 73 -3.75 19.24 5.60
C ARG A 73 -3.71 17.87 4.94
N LEU A 74 -4.10 17.78 3.67
CA LEU A 74 -4.20 16.55 2.90
C LEU A 74 -2.84 15.95 2.52
N GLU A 75 -1.81 16.76 2.29
CA GLU A 75 -0.45 16.30 1.97
C GLU A 75 0.18 15.44 3.08
N ARG A 76 -0.29 15.61 4.32
CA ARG A 76 0.11 14.75 5.45
C ARG A 76 -0.48 13.35 5.38
N LEU A 77 -1.51 13.14 4.56
CA LEU A 77 -2.19 11.87 4.39
C LEU A 77 -1.62 11.07 3.22
N GLY A 78 -0.99 11.71 2.23
CA GLY A 78 -0.39 11.06 1.08
C GLY A 78 -0.33 11.96 -0.15
N ASP A 79 -0.35 11.34 -1.33
CA ASP A 79 -0.24 12.05 -2.61
C ASP A 79 -1.53 12.82 -2.90
N VAL A 80 -1.43 14.15 -3.03
CA VAL A 80 -2.58 15.03 -3.25
C VAL A 80 -2.73 15.38 -4.72
N THR A 81 -3.95 15.27 -5.23
CA THR A 81 -4.35 15.73 -6.56
C THR A 81 -5.49 16.73 -6.41
N PHE A 82 -5.37 17.87 -7.09
CA PHE A 82 -6.44 18.83 -7.25
C PHE A 82 -7.15 18.57 -8.57
N GLU A 83 -8.48 18.66 -8.57
CA GLU A 83 -9.33 18.62 -9.75
C GLU A 83 -10.20 19.88 -9.74
N SER A 84 -10.13 20.68 -10.81
CA SER A 84 -10.99 21.86 -10.94
C SER A 84 -12.45 21.47 -11.20
N SER A 85 -13.38 22.40 -11.05
CA SER A 85 -14.79 22.15 -11.38
C SER A 85 -14.96 21.76 -12.86
N GLU A 86 -14.20 22.39 -13.75
CA GLU A 86 -14.21 22.12 -15.18
C GLU A 86 -13.64 20.73 -15.50
N GLU A 87 -12.53 20.35 -14.85
CA GLU A 87 -11.93 19.03 -14.98
C GLU A 87 -12.87 17.95 -14.45
N ALA A 88 -13.50 18.17 -13.30
CA ALA A 88 -14.47 17.26 -12.70
C ALA A 88 -15.68 17.04 -13.61
N TYR A 89 -16.21 18.11 -14.21
CA TYR A 89 -17.30 18.01 -15.18
C TYR A 89 -16.89 17.27 -16.46
N ALA A 90 -15.71 17.57 -17.00
CA ALA A 90 -15.19 16.88 -18.19
C ALA A 90 -14.99 15.38 -17.94
N HIS A 91 -14.44 15.03 -16.78
CA HIS A 91 -14.26 13.63 -16.37
C HIS A 91 -15.60 12.93 -16.14
N PHE A 92 -16.55 13.59 -15.47
CA PHE A 92 -17.92 13.08 -15.32
C PHE A 92 -18.59 12.82 -16.67
N LYS A 93 -18.45 13.75 -17.62
CA LYS A 93 -18.98 13.59 -18.98
C LYS A 93 -18.41 12.36 -19.65
N GLN A 94 -17.09 12.18 -19.59
CA GLN A 94 -16.41 11.02 -20.14
C GLN A 94 -16.91 9.70 -19.52
N LEU A 95 -17.05 9.64 -18.19
CA LEU A 95 -17.54 8.45 -17.49
C LEU A 95 -18.98 8.10 -17.90
N THR A 96 -19.84 9.11 -18.03
CA THR A 96 -21.25 8.94 -18.37
C THR A 96 -21.44 8.50 -19.81
N GLU A 97 -20.66 9.05 -20.74
CA GLU A 97 -20.61 8.61 -22.14
C GLU A 97 -20.15 7.14 -22.24
N ASN A 98 -19.09 6.77 -21.53
CA ASN A 98 -18.59 5.40 -21.49
C ASN A 98 -19.62 4.41 -20.91
N ALA A 99 -20.39 4.86 -19.92
CA ALA A 99 -21.47 4.08 -19.31
C ALA A 99 -22.76 4.03 -20.15
N ARG A 100 -22.82 4.77 -21.28
CA ARG A 100 -24.02 4.93 -22.12
C ARG A 100 -25.24 5.47 -21.38
N MET A 101 -25.02 6.36 -20.42
CA MET A 101 -26.07 6.99 -19.60
C MET A 101 -26.32 8.44 -20.05
N SER A 102 -26.47 8.65 -21.36
CA SER A 102 -26.52 9.98 -21.99
C SER A 102 -27.59 10.90 -21.40
N ASP A 103 -28.75 10.34 -21.05
CA ASP A 103 -29.87 11.08 -20.44
C ASP A 103 -29.48 11.76 -19.11
N MET A 104 -28.46 11.25 -18.43
CA MET A 104 -27.98 11.81 -17.16
C MET A 104 -27.22 13.12 -17.38
N LEU A 105 -26.56 13.31 -18.53
CA LEU A 105 -25.83 14.54 -18.85
C LEU A 105 -26.75 15.74 -19.02
N GLU A 106 -27.98 15.53 -19.50
CA GLU A 106 -28.96 16.61 -19.69
C GLU A 106 -29.49 17.14 -18.35
N SER A 107 -29.37 16.34 -17.28
CA SER A 107 -29.90 16.65 -15.95
C SER A 107 -28.88 17.26 -14.99
N VAL A 108 -27.59 17.24 -15.34
CA VAL A 108 -26.51 17.71 -14.46
C VAL A 108 -26.00 19.05 -14.95
N ASP A 109 -26.20 20.08 -14.13
CA ASP A 109 -25.60 21.40 -14.35
C ASP A 109 -24.07 21.28 -14.26
N PRO A 110 -23.30 21.77 -15.25
CA PRO A 110 -21.84 21.84 -15.19
C PRO A 110 -21.33 22.50 -13.91
N ASP A 111 -22.04 23.52 -13.41
CA ASP A 111 -21.65 24.24 -12.21
C ASP A 111 -21.95 23.45 -10.92
N ALA A 112 -22.65 22.31 -11.02
CA ALA A 112 -22.94 21.42 -9.89
C ALA A 112 -21.76 20.52 -9.51
N MET A 113 -20.68 20.51 -10.28
CA MET A 113 -19.45 19.77 -9.96
C MET A 113 -18.48 20.67 -9.18
N PRO A 114 -18.39 20.53 -7.84
CA PRO A 114 -17.46 21.32 -7.07
C PRO A 114 -16.02 20.88 -7.35
N ALA A 115 -15.10 21.84 -7.38
CA ALA A 115 -13.68 21.56 -7.35
C ALA A 115 -13.34 20.67 -6.13
N SER A 116 -12.37 19.78 -6.29
CA SER A 116 -12.05 18.81 -5.24
C SER A 116 -10.55 18.60 -5.07
N PHE A 117 -10.18 18.17 -3.88
CA PHE A 117 -8.90 17.53 -3.63
C PHE A 117 -9.10 16.06 -3.34
N SER A 118 -8.15 15.24 -3.77
CA SER A 118 -8.05 13.84 -3.39
C SER A 118 -6.65 13.55 -2.84
N ALA A 119 -6.58 12.89 -1.69
CA ALA A 119 -5.34 12.42 -1.09
C ALA A 119 -5.32 10.90 -1.08
N ARG A 120 -4.31 10.28 -1.70
CA ARG A 120 -4.18 8.84 -1.81
C ARG A 120 -3.12 8.30 -0.87
N SER A 121 -3.47 7.25 -0.13
CA SER A 121 -2.54 6.52 0.74
C SER A 121 -2.68 5.02 0.54
N THR A 122 -1.64 4.27 0.90
CA THR A 122 -1.67 2.80 0.92
C THR A 122 -1.34 2.27 2.31
N GLY A 123 -2.03 1.22 2.72
CA GLY A 123 -1.87 0.65 4.05
C GLY A 123 -2.76 -0.56 4.27
N THR A 124 -2.55 -1.27 5.37
CA THR A 124 -3.41 -2.41 5.75
C THR A 124 -4.72 -1.96 6.39
N SER A 125 -4.76 -0.73 6.90
CA SER A 125 -5.92 -0.10 7.51
C SER A 125 -5.83 1.43 7.38
N PHE A 126 -6.95 2.12 7.62
CA PHE A 126 -7.03 3.58 7.65
C PHE A 126 -7.63 4.03 8.98
N HIS A 127 -6.99 4.99 9.65
CA HIS A 127 -7.46 5.54 10.91
C HIS A 127 -8.29 6.80 10.66
N CYS A 128 -9.59 6.79 10.99
CA CYS A 128 -10.47 7.95 10.79
C CYS A 128 -9.98 9.22 11.50
N SER A 129 -9.22 9.08 12.59
CA SER A 129 -8.63 10.22 13.29
C SER A 129 -7.66 11.05 12.42
N ALA A 130 -7.13 10.46 11.34
CA ALA A 130 -6.31 11.19 10.37
C ALA A 130 -7.11 12.27 9.62
N THR A 131 -8.45 12.13 9.56
CA THR A 131 -9.37 13.08 8.93
C THR A 131 -10.14 13.93 9.92
N ASP A 132 -9.81 13.89 11.21
CA ASP A 132 -10.48 14.69 12.23
C ASP A 132 -10.38 16.18 11.91
N GLY A 133 -11.51 16.87 12.07
CA GLY A 133 -11.67 18.30 11.80
C GLY A 133 -11.64 18.69 10.32
N LEU A 134 -11.44 17.75 9.38
CA LEU A 134 -11.35 18.06 7.96
C LEU A 134 -12.68 18.61 7.40
N ARG A 135 -13.81 18.06 7.85
CA ARG A 135 -15.16 18.55 7.47
C ARG A 135 -15.47 19.94 7.99
N ASP A 136 -14.85 20.33 9.10
CA ASP A 136 -15.10 21.62 9.76
C ASP A 136 -14.15 22.72 9.24
N MET A 137 -13.22 22.38 8.35
CA MET A 137 -12.29 23.36 7.78
C MET A 137 -13.04 24.38 6.90
N PRO A 138 -12.70 25.68 7.00
CA PRO A 138 -13.24 26.70 6.11
C PRO A 138 -12.98 26.36 4.64
N GLY A 139 -14.00 26.47 3.80
CA GLY A 139 -13.92 26.15 2.37
C GLY A 139 -14.20 24.70 2.00
N VAL A 140 -14.37 23.79 2.98
CA VAL A 140 -14.80 22.40 2.74
C VAL A 140 -16.32 22.32 2.67
N GLU A 141 -16.84 21.77 1.58
CA GLU A 141 -18.26 21.46 1.41
C GLU A 141 -18.57 20.05 1.95
N SER A 142 -17.75 19.08 1.56
CA SER A 142 -17.87 17.72 2.06
C SER A 142 -16.51 17.01 2.09
N ALA A 143 -16.36 16.04 2.98
CA ALA A 143 -15.20 15.15 2.99
C ALA A 143 -15.64 13.70 3.21
N ALA A 144 -15.03 12.79 2.47
CA ALA A 144 -15.31 11.37 2.53
C ALA A 144 -14.04 10.55 2.33
N VAL A 145 -13.98 9.39 2.98
CA VAL A 145 -12.89 8.44 2.81
C VAL A 145 -13.42 7.23 2.04
N TYR A 146 -12.72 6.86 0.98
CA TYR A 146 -13.02 5.70 0.16
C TYR A 146 -11.88 4.71 0.23
N MET A 147 -12.23 3.43 0.34
CA MET A 147 -11.32 2.32 0.14
C MET A 147 -11.49 1.82 -1.29
N ALA A 148 -10.38 1.71 -2.02
CA ALA A 148 -10.39 1.23 -3.39
C ALA A 148 -10.85 -0.23 -3.46
N ALA A 149 -11.53 -0.58 -4.56
CA ALA A 149 -11.88 -1.96 -4.84
C ALA A 149 -10.62 -2.80 -5.10
N THR A 150 -10.66 -4.07 -4.67
CA THR A 150 -9.67 -5.09 -5.02
C THR A 150 -10.35 -6.23 -5.78
N ARG A 151 -9.57 -7.21 -6.27
CA ARG A 151 -10.14 -8.42 -6.89
C ARG A 151 -11.04 -9.22 -5.94
N LYS A 152 -10.89 -9.04 -4.64
CA LYS A 152 -11.59 -9.81 -3.60
C LYS A 152 -12.68 -8.99 -2.90
N HIS A 153 -12.62 -7.65 -2.98
CA HIS A 153 -13.46 -6.77 -2.20
C HIS A 153 -13.94 -5.59 -3.03
N ALA A 154 -15.23 -5.29 -2.95
CA ALA A 154 -15.77 -4.06 -3.52
C ALA A 154 -15.16 -2.83 -2.82
N GLY A 155 -15.08 -1.72 -3.55
CA GLY A 155 -14.74 -0.43 -2.96
C GLY A 155 -15.85 0.01 -2.01
N GLN A 156 -15.48 0.71 -0.93
CA GLN A 156 -16.45 1.13 0.07
C GLN A 156 -16.14 2.52 0.61
N LYS A 157 -17.18 3.31 0.89
CA LYS A 157 -17.05 4.53 1.69
C LYS A 157 -16.89 4.13 3.16
N LEU A 158 -15.88 4.68 3.83
CA LEU A 158 -15.68 4.48 5.27
C LEU A 158 -16.54 5.50 6.04
N ALA A 159 -17.14 5.05 7.14
CA ALA A 159 -17.86 5.90 8.07
C ALA A 159 -16.87 6.62 9.00
N CYS A 160 -16.16 7.58 8.41
CA CYS A 160 -15.61 8.74 9.08
C CYS A 160 -16.56 9.92 8.74
#